data_AF-A0A6M3LSU2-F1
#
_entry.id   AF-A0A6M3LSU2-F1
#
_cell.length_a   1.000
_cell.length_b   1.000
_cell.length_c   1.000
_cell.angle_alpha   90.00
_cell.angle_beta   90.00
_cell.angle_gamma   90.00
#
_symmetry.space_group_name_H-M   'P 1'
#
loop_
_entity.id
_entity.type
_entity.pdbx_description
1 polymer ?
#
loop_
_entity_poly.entity_id
_entity_poly.type
_entity_poly.pdbx_seq_one_letter_code
_entity_poly.pdbx_strand_id
1 'polypeptide(L)' 'MSALDKQVGGDHYKQYKIQPYEFFIKNQIPHHKAAIIRRILRYDHPTGKGLTDLQKVPL' A
#
# COMPACT_ATOMS: atom_id res chain seq x y z
N MET A 1 -5.23 -5.43 -19.93
CA MET A 1 -5.49 -5.34 -18.48
C MET A 1 -4.16 -5.44 -17.76
N SER A 2 -3.78 -4.39 -17.05
CA SER A 2 -2.63 -4.36 -16.14
C SER A 2 -3.01 -4.97 -14.79
N ALA A 3 -2.03 -5.53 -14.07
CA ALA A 3 -2.21 -5.94 -12.68
C ALA A 3 -2.63 -4.78 -11.76
N LEU A 4 -2.40 -3.52 -12.19
CA LEU A 4 -2.79 -2.30 -11.47
C LEU A 4 -4.28 -1.92 -11.66
N ASP A 5 -4.97 -2.51 -12.64
CA ASP A 5 -6.38 -2.18 -12.94
C ASP A 5 -7.33 -2.85 -11.94
N LYS A 6 -6.95 -4.03 -11.43
CA LYS A 6 -7.75 -4.85 -10.53
C LYS A 6 -7.04 -5.02 -9.19
N GLN A 7 -7.61 -4.44 -8.14
CA GLN A 7 -7.20 -4.71 -6.76
C GLN A 7 -8.15 -5.74 -6.15
N VAL A 8 -7.59 -6.79 -5.55
CA VAL A 8 -8.38 -7.77 -4.79
C VAL A 8 -8.52 -7.27 -3.35
N GLY A 9 -9.75 -7.29 -2.81
CA GLY A 9 -10.02 -6.90 -1.43
C GLY A 9 -10.19 -5.39 -1.20
N GLY A 10 -10.57 -4.62 -2.23
CA GLY A 10 -10.93 -3.19 -2.12
C GLY A 10 -10.25 -2.31 -3.16
N ASP A 11 -10.19 -1.00 -2.90
CA ASP A 11 -9.66 0.03 -3.80
C ASP A 11 -8.65 0.99 -3.13
N HIS A 12 -8.14 0.59 -1.95
CA HIS A 12 -7.17 1.34 -1.12
C HIS A 12 -6.11 2.15 -1.90
N TYR A 13 -5.55 1.58 -2.97
CA TYR A 13 -4.42 2.18 -3.67
C TYR A 13 -4.78 2.96 -4.95
N LYS A 14 -6.05 2.93 -5.36
CA LYS A 14 -6.50 3.61 -6.59
C LYS A 14 -6.62 5.13 -6.45
N GLN A 15 -6.71 5.63 -5.22
CA GLN A 15 -6.77 7.07 -4.92
C GLN A 15 -5.43 7.80 -5.16
N TYR A 16 -4.32 7.07 -5.24
CA TYR A 16 -3.00 7.68 -5.42
C TYR A 16 -2.76 8.04 -6.88
N LYS A 17 -2.13 9.20 -7.13
CA LYS A 17 -1.65 9.62 -8.46
C LYS A 17 -0.73 8.57 -9.10
N ILE A 18 0.07 7.89 -8.29
CA ILE A 18 0.90 6.74 -8.65
C ILE A 18 0.58 5.65 -7.64
N GLN A 19 0.13 4.47 -8.10
CA GLN A 19 -0.16 3.38 -7.18
C GLN A 19 1.13 2.91 -6.49
N PRO A 20 1.15 2.65 -5.17
CA PRO A 20 2.38 2.35 -4.44
C PRO A 20 3.16 1.15 -5.03
N TYR A 21 2.47 0.11 -5.49
CA TYR A 21 3.12 -1.04 -6.11
C TYR A 21 3.80 -0.72 -7.45
N GLU A 22 3.30 0.26 -8.20
CA GLU A 22 4.00 0.74 -9.39
C GLU A 22 5.34 1.39 -9.01
N PHE A 23 5.32 2.24 -7.98
CA PHE A 23 6.53 2.85 -7.43
C PHE A 23 7.51 1.80 -6.89
N PHE A 24 7.03 0.79 -6.15
CA PHE A 24 7.87 -0.27 -5.59
C PHE A 24 8.56 -1.10 -6.67
N ILE A 25 7.81 -1.49 -7.71
CA ILE A 25 8.36 -2.31 -8.82
C ILE A 25 9.40 -1.52 -9.60
N LYS A 26 9.10 -0.26 -9.98
CA LYS A 26 10.03 0.59 -10.74
C LYS A 26 11.34 0.85 -10.00
N ASN A 27 11.31 0.88 -8.68
CA ASN A 27 12.48 1.12 -7.84
C ASN A 27 13.07 -0.15 -7.22
N GLN A 28 12.62 -1.34 -7.64
CA GLN A 28 13.09 -2.64 -7.14
C GLN A 28 13.06 -2.75 -5.60
N ILE A 29 12.04 -2.15 -4.96
CA ILE A 29 11.90 -2.18 -3.51
C ILE A 29 11.50 -3.61 -3.09
N PRO A 30 12.28 -4.26 -2.20
CA PRO A 30 11.98 -5.62 -1.80
C PRO A 30 10.68 -5.68 -1.01
N HIS A 31 9.97 -6.81 -1.13
CA HIS A 31 8.60 -6.98 -0.62
C HIS A 31 8.44 -6.62 0.87
N HIS A 32 9.42 -6.95 1.72
CA HIS A 32 9.36 -6.64 3.15
C HIS A 32 9.32 -5.12 3.42
N LYS A 33 10.11 -4.32 2.69
CA LYS A 33 10.09 -2.85 2.80
C LYS A 33 8.81 -2.26 2.22
N ALA A 34 8.40 -2.74 1.04
CA ALA A 34 7.14 -2.34 0.41
C ALA A 34 5.93 -2.60 1.33
N ALA A 35 5.95 -3.70 2.08
CA ALA A 35 4.91 -4.06 3.02
C ALA A 35 4.83 -3.13 4.23
N ILE A 36 5.94 -2.51 4.64
CA ILE A 36 5.97 -1.48 5.69
C ILE A 36 5.44 -0.17 5.12
N ILE A 37 5.99 0.28 3.98
CA ILE A 37 5.62 1.55 3.33
C ILE A 37 4.12 1.59 3.03
N ARG A 38 3.54 0.53 2.44
CA ARG A 38 2.10 0.50 2.12
C ARG A 38 1.21 0.62 3.36
N ARG A 39 1.66 0.16 4.53
CA ARG A 39 0.91 0.26 5.80
C ARG A 39 0.99 1.67 6.37
N ILE A 40 2.15 2.29 6.30
CA ILE A 40 2.33 3.72 6.65
C ILE A 40 1.44 4.58 5.75
N LEU A 41 1.44 4.35 4.44
CA LEU A 41 0.58 5.08 3.50
C LEU A 41 -0.93 4.93 3.81
N ARG A 42 -1.36 3.75 4.30
CA ARG A 42 -2.76 3.48 4.66
C ARG A 42 -3.15 4.04 6.03
N TYR A 43 -2.19 4.35 6.89
CA TYR A 43 -2.44 4.85 8.23
C TYR A 43 -3.32 6.10 8.19
N ASP A 44 -3.04 7.01 7.26
CA ASP A 44 -3.73 8.29 7.12
C ASP A 44 -5.06 8.19 6.35
N HIS A 45 -5.48 6.99 5.93
CA HIS A 45 -6.73 6.84 5.18
C HIS A 45 -7.95 7.03 6.10
N PRO A 46 -9.02 7.70 5.63
CA PRO A 46 -10.24 7.95 6.41
C PRO A 46 -11.13 6.70 6.52
N THR A 47 -10.56 5.58 6.95
CA THR A 47 -11.24 4.27 7.09
C THR A 47 -11.45 3.86 8.54
N GLY A 48 -10.85 4.59 9.50
CA GLY A 48 -10.81 4.22 10.91
C GLY A 48 -9.91 3.03 11.25
N LYS A 49 -9.14 2.50 10.28
CA LYS A 49 -8.29 1.30 10.44
C LYS A 49 -6.79 1.60 10.52
N GLY A 50 -6.39 2.86 10.57
CA GLY A 50 -4.98 3.25 10.50
C GLY A 50 -4.12 2.61 11.60
N LEU A 51 -4.60 2.61 12.86
CA LEU A 51 -3.84 2.02 13.97
C LEU A 51 -3.57 0.52 13.78
N THR A 52 -4.52 -0.22 13.20
CA THR A 52 -4.35 -1.64 12.85
C THR A 52 -3.28 -1.83 11.77
N ASP A 53 -3.06 -0.84 10.91
CA ASP A 53 -1.98 -0.89 9.93
C ASP A 53 -0.61 -0.72 10.57
N LEU A 54 -0.48 0.20 11.52
CA LEU A 54 0.75 0.41 12.27
C LEU A 54 1.15 -0.83 13.09
N GLN A 55 0.18 -1.50 13.73
CA GLN A 55 0.44 -2.73 14.49
C GLN A 55 1.00 -3.89 13.64
N LYS A 56 0.84 -3.84 12.31
CA LYS A 56 1.36 -4.85 11.38
C LYS A 56 2.76 -4.51 10.85
N VAL A 57 3.31 -3.36 11.24
CA VAL A 57 4.70 -3.00 10.95
C VAL A 57 5.57 -3.66 12.03
N PRO A 58 6.48 -4.58 11.66
CA PRO A 58 7.43 -5.13 12.62
C PRO A 58 8.36 -4.02 13.10
N LEU A 59 8.53 -3.92 14.43
CA LEU A 59 9.56 -3.10 15.08
C LEU A 59 10.94 -3.76 14.93
#